data_AF-A0A1M3FA30-F1
#
_entry.id   AF-A0A1M3FA30-F1
#
_cell.length_a   1.000
_cell.length_b   1.000
_cell.length_c   1.000
_cell.angle_alpha   90.00
_cell.angle_beta   90.00
_cell.angle_gamma   90.00
#
_symmetry.space_group_name_H-M   'P 1'
#
loop_
_entity.id
_entity.type
_entity.pdbx_description
1 polymer ?
#
loop_
_entity_poly.entity_id
_entity_poly.type
_entity_poly.pdbx_seq_one_letter_code
_entity_poly.pdbx_strand_id
1 'polypeptide(L)'
;MRFNPPTSWPDVPAGWMPPVGWMPNPSWPPAPAAWPFWLSDDGQPLPVTFAPDVPAWDPRAVVQSGSPSAAGTWPLAAPPVSDDALHARRRALVMFGIGVAAFLVGAVSAILAGRSSSGGWIWTGGMIVGAGLFVRSLVQYRATRTAGPAKPRSVALVALGLLVCVGTGVGALVSVVNPPQVPHEAGSCWTTLKGDSIQAVPCSGNHQYKVTQLVDDQAACPDASVFYVTLDSGKIGCLVDD
;
A
#
# COMPACT_ATOMS: atom_id res chain seq x y z
N MET A 1 -10.85 -17.02 35.61
CA MET A 1 -11.67 -16.37 36.68
C MET A 1 -12.22 -17.47 37.57
N ARG A 2 -12.22 -17.24 38.88
CA ARG A 2 -12.75 -18.19 39.88
C ARG A 2 -13.62 -17.51 40.92
N PHE A 3 -14.59 -18.25 41.45
CA PHE A 3 -15.43 -17.81 42.56
C PHE A 3 -14.71 -18.01 43.90
N ASN A 4 -14.80 -17.02 44.78
CA ASN A 4 -14.15 -17.00 46.10
C ASN A 4 -15.23 -16.84 47.19
N PRO A 5 -15.79 -17.94 47.73
CA PRO A 5 -16.77 -17.85 48.80
C PRO A 5 -16.15 -17.32 50.10
N PRO A 6 -16.87 -16.55 50.92
CA PRO A 6 -16.49 -16.23 52.29
C PRO A 6 -16.22 -17.49 53.11
N THR A 7 -15.31 -17.41 54.07
CA THR A 7 -14.97 -18.54 54.97
C THR A 7 -16.15 -19.00 55.84
N SER A 8 -17.18 -18.18 55.98
CA SER A 8 -18.43 -18.51 56.67
C SER A 8 -19.43 -19.28 55.82
N TRP A 9 -19.16 -19.48 54.52
CA TRP A 9 -20.00 -20.23 53.60
C TRP A 9 -19.44 -21.64 53.39
N PRO A 10 -20.25 -22.60 52.91
CA PRO A 10 -19.76 -23.92 52.56
C PRO A 10 -18.68 -23.87 51.47
N ASP A 11 -17.67 -24.73 51.59
CA ASP A 11 -16.63 -24.88 50.57
C ASP A 11 -17.23 -25.34 49.24
N VAL A 12 -16.80 -24.70 48.14
CA VAL A 12 -17.19 -25.06 46.77
C VAL A 12 -16.05 -25.79 46.06
N PRO A 13 -16.34 -26.71 45.13
CA PRO A 13 -15.30 -27.36 44.32
C PRO A 13 -14.44 -26.35 43.56
N ALA A 14 -13.16 -26.70 43.34
CA ALA A 14 -12.26 -25.87 42.55
C ALA A 14 -12.82 -25.64 41.13
N GLY A 15 -12.87 -24.37 40.70
CA GLY A 15 -13.41 -23.99 39.39
C GLY A 15 -14.94 -23.92 39.32
N TRP A 16 -15.65 -24.14 40.43
CA TRP A 16 -17.10 -23.92 40.47
C TRP A 16 -17.44 -22.45 40.24
N MET A 17 -18.49 -22.22 39.46
CA MET A 17 -19.07 -20.90 39.22
C MET A 17 -20.58 -20.96 39.49
N PRO A 18 -21.16 -19.97 40.16
CA PRO A 18 -22.60 -19.88 40.33
C PRO A 18 -23.30 -19.84 38.96
N PRO A 19 -24.32 -20.68 38.74
CA PRO A 19 -25.13 -20.59 37.52
C PRO A 19 -25.92 -19.29 37.50
N VAL A 20 -26.38 -18.89 36.31
CA VAL A 20 -27.21 -17.69 36.14
C VAL A 20 -28.46 -17.79 37.01
N GLY A 21 -28.69 -16.77 37.85
CA GLY A 21 -29.85 -16.73 38.77
C GLY A 21 -29.68 -17.55 40.06
N TRP A 22 -28.50 -18.15 40.30
CA TRP A 22 -28.15 -18.66 41.63
C TRP A 22 -28.26 -17.57 42.67
N MET A 23 -28.59 -17.87 43.92
CA MET A 23 -28.57 -16.91 45.02
C MET A 23 -27.95 -17.58 46.26
N PRO A 24 -27.17 -16.84 47.08
CA PRO A 24 -26.71 -17.36 48.36
C PRO A 24 -27.90 -17.78 49.23
N ASN A 25 -27.77 -18.88 49.95
CA ASN A 25 -28.83 -19.32 50.85
C ASN A 25 -29.07 -18.25 51.94
N PRO A 26 -30.31 -17.80 52.18
CA PRO A 26 -30.60 -16.80 53.20
C PRO A 26 -30.20 -17.19 54.63
N SER A 27 -30.00 -18.48 54.92
CA SER A 27 -29.53 -18.96 56.23
C SER A 27 -28.02 -18.76 56.43
N TRP A 28 -27.26 -18.44 55.38
CA TRP A 28 -25.82 -18.19 55.50
C TRP A 28 -25.56 -16.78 56.04
N PRO A 29 -24.49 -16.61 56.85
CA PRO A 29 -24.07 -15.27 57.27
C PRO A 29 -23.79 -14.37 56.06
N PRO A 30 -24.09 -13.06 56.15
CA PRO A 30 -23.77 -12.12 55.09
C PRO A 30 -22.25 -12.08 54.86
N ALA A 31 -21.85 -11.88 53.62
CA ALA A 31 -20.43 -11.72 53.30
C ALA A 31 -19.87 -10.42 53.93
N PRO A 32 -18.58 -10.39 54.29
CA PRO A 32 -17.92 -9.17 54.74
C PRO A 32 -18.05 -8.03 53.71
N ALA A 33 -18.05 -6.80 54.21
CA ALA A 33 -18.04 -5.63 53.34
C ALA A 33 -16.82 -5.68 52.39
N ALA A 34 -17.05 -5.37 51.12
CA ALA A 34 -16.04 -5.40 50.05
C ALA A 34 -15.35 -6.77 49.83
N TRP A 35 -16.02 -7.88 50.14
CA TRP A 35 -15.48 -9.21 49.85
C TRP A 35 -15.28 -9.43 48.34
N PRO A 36 -14.07 -9.83 47.88
CA PRO A 36 -13.80 -10.09 46.48
C PRO A 36 -14.31 -11.48 46.09
N PHE A 37 -15.57 -11.57 45.66
CA PHE A 37 -16.19 -12.82 45.18
C PHE A 37 -15.54 -13.39 43.92
N TRP A 38 -14.85 -12.55 43.16
CA TRP A 38 -14.26 -12.91 41.88
C TRP A 38 -12.77 -12.66 41.89
N LEU A 39 -12.01 -13.72 41.69
CA LEU A 39 -10.56 -13.67 41.56
C LEU A 39 -10.15 -14.03 40.13
N SER A 40 -9.05 -13.45 39.67
CA SER A 40 -8.38 -13.85 38.45
C SER A 40 -7.72 -15.23 38.62
N ASP A 41 -7.20 -15.81 37.54
CA ASP A 41 -6.56 -17.14 37.63
C ASP A 41 -5.26 -17.10 38.46
N ASP A 42 -4.55 -15.97 38.45
CA ASP A 42 -3.40 -15.65 39.31
C ASP A 42 -3.78 -15.23 40.74
N GLY A 43 -5.08 -15.09 41.03
CA GLY A 43 -5.60 -14.90 42.38
C GLY A 43 -5.72 -13.48 42.89
N GLN A 44 -5.63 -12.52 42.00
CA GLN A 44 -5.91 -11.13 42.29
C GLN A 44 -7.43 -10.87 42.26
N PRO A 45 -7.96 -10.00 43.14
CA PRO A 45 -9.33 -9.53 43.05
C PRO A 45 -9.65 -8.90 41.69
N LEU A 46 -10.73 -9.34 41.06
CA LEU A 46 -11.23 -8.72 39.84
C LEU A 46 -12.09 -7.49 40.17
N PRO A 47 -11.99 -6.41 39.38
CA PRO A 47 -12.86 -5.25 39.55
C PRO A 47 -14.30 -5.63 39.21
N VAL A 48 -15.20 -5.46 40.18
CA VAL A 48 -16.65 -5.58 39.99
C VAL A 48 -17.26 -4.19 39.83
N THR A 49 -18.24 -4.06 38.95
CA THR A 49 -19.08 -2.86 38.90
C THR A 49 -20.31 -3.10 39.74
N PHE A 50 -20.55 -2.20 40.69
CA PHE A 50 -21.79 -2.15 41.45
C PHE A 50 -22.88 -1.55 40.54
N ALA A 51 -23.35 -2.33 39.56
CA ALA A 51 -24.62 -2.00 38.93
C ALA A 51 -25.72 -2.14 40.01
N PRO A 52 -26.63 -1.18 40.15
CA PRO A 52 -27.60 -1.16 41.26
C PRO A 52 -28.54 -2.37 41.30
N ASP A 53 -28.64 -3.14 40.22
CA ASP A 53 -29.49 -4.31 40.03
C ASP A 53 -28.75 -5.65 40.03
N VAL A 54 -27.40 -5.67 40.05
CA VAL A 54 -26.60 -6.91 39.98
C VAL A 54 -25.81 -7.12 41.27
N PRO A 55 -26.12 -8.16 42.07
CA PRO A 55 -25.36 -8.48 43.27
C PRO A 55 -23.89 -8.83 42.97
N ALA A 56 -22.97 -8.47 43.87
CA ALA A 56 -21.53 -8.68 43.68
C ALA A 56 -21.09 -10.15 43.53
N TRP A 57 -21.92 -11.11 43.97
CA TRP A 57 -21.68 -12.55 43.80
C TRP A 57 -22.09 -13.08 42.42
N ASP A 58 -22.80 -12.29 41.59
CA ASP A 58 -23.21 -12.69 40.23
C ASP A 58 -22.03 -12.52 39.26
N PRO A 59 -21.74 -13.50 38.38
CA PRO A 59 -20.63 -13.41 37.42
C PRO A 59 -20.77 -12.22 36.46
N ARG A 60 -21.99 -11.71 36.26
CA ARG A 60 -22.26 -10.50 35.47
C ARG A 60 -21.77 -9.21 36.13
N ALA A 61 -21.49 -9.22 37.43
CA ALA A 61 -20.95 -8.07 38.14
C ALA A 61 -19.49 -7.76 37.73
N VAL A 62 -18.77 -8.72 37.15
CA VAL A 62 -17.39 -8.51 36.72
C VAL A 62 -17.39 -7.81 35.37
N VAL A 63 -16.79 -6.62 35.32
CA VAL A 63 -16.49 -5.98 34.04
C VAL A 63 -15.35 -6.75 33.41
N GLN A 64 -15.68 -7.60 32.43
CA GLN A 64 -14.68 -7.99 31.45
C GLN A 64 -14.29 -6.73 30.70
N SER A 65 -13.07 -6.25 30.92
CA SER A 65 -12.43 -5.12 30.25
C SER A 65 -12.29 -5.27 28.73
N GLY A 66 -13.04 -6.18 28.10
CA GLY A 66 -12.97 -6.50 26.67
C GLY A 66 -14.24 -7.07 26.05
N SER A 67 -15.41 -7.05 26.73
CA SER A 67 -16.67 -7.52 26.13
C SER A 67 -17.64 -6.35 25.95
N PRO A 68 -17.94 -5.90 24.72
CA PRO A 68 -19.00 -4.93 24.50
C PRO A 68 -20.32 -5.67 24.72
N SER A 69 -20.83 -5.65 25.96
CA SER A 69 -22.16 -6.16 26.24
C SER A 69 -23.19 -5.36 25.43
N ALA A 70 -23.81 -6.08 24.51
CA ALA A 70 -25.08 -5.76 23.93
C ALA A 70 -26.11 -5.59 25.06
N ALA A 71 -26.35 -4.35 25.48
CA ALA A 71 -27.49 -4.00 26.30
C ALA A 71 -27.98 -2.61 25.87
N GLY A 72 -29.20 -2.58 25.31
CA GLY A 72 -29.95 -1.35 25.07
C GLY A 72 -30.14 -1.02 23.59
N THR A 73 -31.33 -1.33 23.08
CA THR A 73 -31.90 -0.92 21.80
C THR A 73 -32.11 0.60 21.72
N TRP A 74 -31.03 1.37 21.74
CA TRP A 74 -31.01 2.75 21.26
C TRP A 74 -30.38 2.75 19.87
N PRO A 75 -30.75 3.65 18.93
CA PRO A 75 -30.01 3.81 17.70
C PRO A 75 -28.63 4.33 18.08
N LEU A 76 -27.67 3.42 18.22
CA LEU A 76 -26.27 3.68 18.52
C LEU A 76 -25.74 4.60 17.43
N ALA A 77 -25.61 5.88 17.77
CA ALA A 77 -24.62 6.72 17.13
C ALA A 77 -23.31 5.94 17.17
N ALA A 78 -22.74 5.67 15.99
CA ALA A 78 -21.51 4.91 15.84
C ALA A 78 -20.49 5.38 16.89
N PRO A 79 -19.77 4.46 17.55
CA PRO A 79 -18.81 4.84 18.58
C PRO A 79 -17.89 5.94 18.03
N PRO A 80 -17.60 7.02 18.81
CA PRO A 80 -16.68 8.04 18.36
C PRO A 80 -15.39 7.35 17.97
N VAL A 81 -14.96 7.58 16.72
CA VAL A 81 -13.76 6.97 16.14
C VAL A 81 -12.62 7.19 17.13
N SER A 82 -12.04 6.12 17.68
CA SER A 82 -10.97 6.24 18.68
C SER A 82 -9.81 7.07 18.11
N ASP A 83 -9.15 7.85 18.98
CA ASP A 83 -8.00 8.66 18.55
C ASP A 83 -6.93 7.79 17.88
N ASP A 84 -6.75 6.55 18.35
CA ASP A 84 -5.86 5.57 17.72
C ASP A 84 -6.22 5.27 16.27
N ALA A 85 -7.51 5.14 15.96
CA ALA A 85 -7.98 4.92 14.59
C ALA A 85 -7.76 6.15 13.70
N LEU A 86 -7.87 7.37 14.24
CA LEU A 86 -7.54 8.60 13.52
C LEU A 86 -6.04 8.73 13.26
N HIS A 87 -5.20 8.42 14.25
CA HIS A 87 -3.74 8.41 14.12
C HIS A 87 -3.27 7.35 13.11
N ALA A 88 -3.84 6.15 13.15
CA ALA A 88 -3.58 5.09 12.18
C ALA A 88 -3.97 5.53 10.76
N ARG A 89 -5.15 6.12 10.57
CA ARG A 89 -5.59 6.66 9.27
C ARG A 89 -4.67 7.77 8.76
N ARG A 90 -4.24 8.70 9.62
CA ARG A 90 -3.32 9.78 9.25
C ARG A 90 -1.96 9.23 8.84
N ARG A 91 -1.39 8.29 9.60
CA ARG A 91 -0.12 7.63 9.26
C ARG A 91 -0.21 6.88 7.93
N ALA A 92 -1.31 6.16 7.68
CA ALA A 92 -1.53 5.46 6.42
C ALA A 92 -1.59 6.41 5.22
N LEU A 93 -2.28 7.56 5.34
CA LEU A 93 -2.34 8.57 4.29
C LEU A 93 -0.98 9.21 4.00
N VAL A 94 -0.20 9.50 5.04
CA VAL A 94 1.17 10.04 4.89
C VAL A 94 2.07 9.04 4.17
N MET A 95 2.05 7.77 4.58
CA MET A 95 2.85 6.71 3.94
C MET A 95 2.43 6.49 2.48
N PHE A 96 1.13 6.54 2.19
CA PHE A 96 0.62 6.47 0.82
C PHE A 96 1.13 7.65 -0.04
N GLY A 97 1.05 8.88 0.49
CA GLY A 97 1.57 10.08 -0.19
C GLY A 97 3.07 9.99 -0.47
N ILE A 98 3.87 9.50 0.48
CA ILE A 98 5.30 9.25 0.29
C ILE A 98 5.52 8.22 -0.83
N GLY A 99 4.75 7.13 -0.86
CA GLY A 99 4.81 6.12 -1.91
C GLY A 99 4.51 6.67 -3.30
N VAL A 100 3.45 7.49 -3.43
CA VAL A 100 3.11 8.16 -4.70
C VAL A 100 4.21 9.12 -5.14
N ALA A 101 4.73 9.94 -4.22
CA ALA A 101 5.82 10.87 -4.53
C ALA A 101 7.10 10.12 -4.99
N ALA A 102 7.48 9.05 -4.30
CA ALA A 102 8.63 8.23 -4.68
C ALA A 102 8.42 7.57 -6.06
N PHE A 103 7.21 7.07 -6.35
CA PHE A 103 6.88 6.51 -7.66
C PHE A 103 6.97 7.56 -8.78
N LEU A 104 6.42 8.76 -8.55
CA LEU A 104 6.48 9.84 -9.53
C LEU A 104 7.91 10.32 -9.79
N VAL A 105 8.73 10.46 -8.74
CA VAL A 105 10.16 10.79 -8.89
C VAL A 105 10.88 9.69 -9.68
N GLY A 106 10.60 8.41 -9.38
CA GLY A 106 11.14 7.27 -10.13
C GLY A 106 10.70 7.28 -11.60
N ALA A 107 9.43 7.55 -11.90
CA ALA A 107 8.89 7.59 -13.26
C ALA A 107 9.44 8.76 -14.08
N VAL A 108 9.43 9.98 -13.54
CA VAL A 108 10.00 11.17 -14.20
C VAL A 108 11.47 10.95 -14.51
N SER A 109 12.20 10.41 -13.54
CA SER A 109 13.63 10.27 -13.71
C SER A 109 13.98 9.06 -14.62
N ALA A 110 13.11 8.04 -14.74
CA ALA A 110 13.21 7.00 -15.77
C ALA A 110 12.99 7.55 -17.19
N ILE A 111 12.05 8.48 -17.37
CA ILE A 111 11.83 9.17 -18.66
C ILE A 111 13.06 9.99 -19.04
N LEU A 112 13.67 10.68 -18.07
CA LEU A 112 14.92 11.43 -18.29
C LEU A 112 16.11 10.51 -18.57
N ALA A 113 16.19 9.37 -17.87
CA ALA A 113 17.25 8.39 -18.07
C ALA A 113 17.10 7.57 -19.36
N GLY A 114 15.89 7.42 -19.91
CA GLY A 114 15.68 6.84 -21.25
C GLY A 114 16.36 7.62 -22.37
N ARG A 115 16.76 8.88 -22.12
CA ARG A 115 17.62 9.67 -23.01
C ARG A 115 19.12 9.44 -22.80
N SER A 116 19.51 8.62 -21.83
CA SER A 116 20.90 8.38 -21.41
C SER A 116 21.22 6.88 -21.44
N SER A 117 22.24 6.49 -22.19
CA SER A 117 22.61 5.10 -22.50
C SER A 117 23.09 4.24 -21.31
N SER A 118 22.98 4.71 -20.06
CA SER A 118 23.52 4.04 -18.87
C SER A 118 22.51 3.74 -17.75
N GLY A 119 21.21 3.94 -17.96
CA GLY A 119 20.20 3.94 -16.88
C GLY A 119 19.32 2.70 -16.74
N GLY A 120 19.85 1.48 -16.64
CA GLY A 120 19.01 0.26 -16.55
C GLY A 120 18.69 -0.22 -15.12
N TRP A 121 19.67 -0.23 -14.21
CA TRP A 121 19.59 -1.05 -12.99
C TRP A 121 19.15 -0.31 -11.72
N ILE A 122 19.43 1.00 -11.62
CA ILE A 122 19.01 1.83 -10.47
C ILE A 122 17.49 2.08 -10.51
N TRP A 123 16.90 2.04 -11.71
CA TRP A 123 15.49 2.37 -11.98
C TRP A 123 14.52 1.24 -11.65
N THR A 124 14.91 -0.01 -11.91
CA THR A 124 14.15 -1.20 -11.51
C THR A 124 14.06 -1.31 -9.99
N GLY A 125 15.11 -0.93 -9.26
CA GLY A 125 15.09 -0.87 -7.80
C GLY A 125 14.00 0.07 -7.26
N GLY A 126 13.87 1.27 -7.82
CA GLY A 126 12.83 2.23 -7.43
C GLY A 126 11.41 1.73 -7.70
N MET A 127 11.18 1.09 -8.85
CA MET A 127 9.88 0.48 -9.19
C MET A 127 9.49 -0.67 -8.24
N ILE A 128 10.44 -1.55 -7.89
CA ILE A 128 10.19 -2.67 -6.97
C ILE A 128 9.86 -2.16 -5.56
N VAL A 129 10.61 -1.18 -5.06
CA VAL A 129 10.35 -0.56 -3.75
C VAL A 129 8.98 0.15 -3.75
N GLY A 130 8.67 0.91 -4.80
CA GLY A 130 7.38 1.57 -4.97
C GLY A 130 6.22 0.58 -5.00
N ALA A 131 6.33 -0.50 -5.76
CA ALA A 131 5.34 -1.57 -5.81
C ALA A 131 5.16 -2.26 -4.45
N GLY A 132 6.25 -2.53 -3.73
CA GLY A 132 6.21 -3.11 -2.38
C GLY A 132 5.46 -2.22 -1.37
N LEU A 133 5.72 -0.91 -1.40
CA LEU A 133 5.01 0.06 -0.57
C LEU A 133 3.53 0.15 -0.94
N PHE A 134 3.20 0.09 -2.23
CA PHE A 134 1.82 0.09 -2.70
C PHE A 134 1.05 -1.14 -2.21
N VAL A 135 1.61 -2.34 -2.37
CA VAL A 135 1.00 -3.60 -1.88
C VAL A 135 0.77 -3.54 -0.37
N ARG A 136 1.78 -3.08 0.38
CA ARG A 136 1.67 -2.93 1.85
C ARG A 136 0.56 -1.95 2.24
N SER A 137 0.42 -0.84 1.51
CA SER A 137 -0.67 0.14 1.74
C SER A 137 -2.06 -0.46 1.46
N LEU A 138 -2.18 -1.31 0.44
CA LEU A 138 -3.43 -1.96 0.07
C LEU A 138 -3.87 -3.00 1.10
N VAL A 139 -2.91 -3.76 1.65
CA VAL A 139 -3.15 -4.72 2.75
C VAL A 139 -3.64 -3.98 4.00
N GLN A 140 -2.99 -2.89 4.39
CA GLN A 140 -3.46 -2.09 5.53
C GLN A 140 -4.83 -1.46 5.28
N TYR A 141 -5.09 -0.93 4.09
CA TYR A 141 -6.39 -0.38 3.75
C TYR A 141 -7.51 -1.43 3.84
N ARG A 142 -7.28 -2.64 3.32
CA ARG A 142 -8.22 -3.77 3.43
C ARG A 142 -8.47 -4.15 4.88
N ALA A 143 -7.43 -4.21 5.72
CA ALA A 143 -7.56 -4.48 7.14
C ALA A 143 -8.40 -3.41 7.87
N THR A 144 -8.36 -2.15 7.42
CA THR A 144 -9.15 -1.06 8.02
C THR A 144 -10.60 -0.96 7.53
N ARG A 145 -11.00 -1.67 6.47
CA ARG A 145 -12.39 -1.64 5.97
C ARG A 145 -13.42 -2.23 6.94
N THR A 146 -12.98 -3.04 7.90
CA THR A 146 -13.83 -3.55 8.98
C THR A 146 -14.19 -2.47 10.01
N ALA A 147 -13.51 -1.31 10.01
CA ALA A 147 -13.69 -0.23 10.98
C ALA A 147 -14.67 0.89 10.52
N GLY A 148 -15.57 0.60 9.58
CA GLY A 148 -16.62 1.52 9.12
C GLY A 148 -16.27 2.37 7.87
N PRO A 149 -17.25 3.13 7.33
CA PRO A 149 -17.12 3.81 6.05
C PRO A 149 -16.06 4.91 6.06
N ALA A 150 -15.25 4.95 5.00
CA ALA A 150 -14.24 5.99 4.80
C ALA A 150 -14.92 7.34 4.47
N LYS A 151 -14.28 8.46 4.87
CA LYS A 151 -14.76 9.80 4.51
C LYS A 151 -14.63 10.00 2.98
N PRO A 152 -15.58 10.68 2.31
CA PRO A 152 -15.56 10.85 0.86
C PRO A 152 -14.30 11.57 0.35
N ARG A 153 -13.75 12.52 1.13
CA ARG A 153 -12.48 13.21 0.80
C ARG A 153 -11.28 12.26 0.71
N SER A 154 -11.17 11.28 1.61
CA SER A 154 -10.07 10.29 1.55
C SER A 154 -10.21 9.35 0.35
N VAL A 155 -11.43 9.00 -0.04
CA VAL A 155 -11.68 8.17 -1.23
C VAL A 155 -11.28 8.93 -2.50
N ALA A 156 -11.64 10.22 -2.60
CA ALA A 156 -11.28 11.07 -3.73
C ALA A 156 -9.76 11.21 -3.90
N LEU A 157 -9.02 11.41 -2.80
CA LEU A 157 -7.55 11.51 -2.85
C LEU A 157 -6.88 10.21 -3.32
N VAL A 158 -7.36 9.06 -2.85
CA VAL A 158 -6.84 7.76 -3.30
C VAL A 158 -7.15 7.54 -4.77
N ALA A 159 -8.38 7.82 -5.21
CA ALA A 159 -8.78 7.68 -6.61
C ALA A 159 -7.94 8.58 -7.54
N LEU A 160 -7.69 9.83 -7.14
CA LEU A 160 -6.84 10.75 -7.88
C LEU A 160 -5.39 10.24 -7.97
N GLY A 161 -4.82 9.79 -6.85
CA GLY A 161 -3.47 9.22 -6.84
C GLY A 161 -3.34 7.99 -7.76
N LEU A 162 -4.35 7.13 -7.76
CA LEU A 162 -4.40 5.96 -8.63
C LEU A 162 -4.49 6.34 -10.12
N LEU A 163 -5.34 7.32 -10.46
CA LEU A 163 -5.45 7.86 -11.81
C LEU A 163 -4.13 8.44 -12.31
N VAL A 164 -3.40 9.18 -11.46
CA VAL A 164 -2.09 9.73 -11.81
C VAL A 164 -1.06 8.61 -12.03
N CYS A 165 -1.00 7.60 -11.16
CA CYS A 165 -0.10 6.46 -11.33
C CYS A 165 -0.42 5.66 -12.60
N VAL A 166 -1.69 5.39 -12.88
CA VAL A 166 -2.10 4.67 -14.10
C VAL A 166 -1.81 5.51 -15.34
N GLY A 167 -2.14 6.80 -15.31
CA GLY A 167 -1.89 7.72 -16.44
C GLY A 167 -0.40 7.81 -16.79
N THR A 168 0.46 7.96 -15.79
CA THR A 168 1.92 7.96 -15.98
C THR A 168 2.45 6.61 -16.46
N GLY A 169 1.96 5.50 -15.90
CA GLY A 169 2.34 4.15 -16.33
C GLY A 169 1.94 3.85 -17.78
N VAL A 170 0.72 4.23 -18.19
CA VAL A 170 0.25 4.09 -19.58
C VAL A 170 1.05 4.97 -20.53
N GLY A 171 1.33 6.23 -20.16
CA GLY A 171 2.14 7.12 -20.98
C GLY A 171 3.55 6.58 -21.23
N ALA A 172 4.19 6.04 -20.19
CA ALA A 172 5.50 5.39 -20.33
C ALA A 172 5.42 4.15 -21.24
N LEU A 173 4.41 3.30 -21.06
CA LEU A 173 4.21 2.11 -21.90
C LEU A 173 4.02 2.49 -23.38
N VAL A 174 3.20 3.50 -23.67
CA VAL A 174 2.96 3.98 -25.04
C VAL A 174 4.24 4.47 -25.69
N SER A 175 5.12 5.18 -24.96
CA SER A 175 6.39 5.66 -25.51
C SER A 175 7.39 4.54 -25.84
N VAL A 176 7.29 3.39 -25.16
CA VAL A 176 8.12 2.21 -25.44
C VAL A 176 7.59 1.40 -26.61
N VAL A 177 6.25 1.26 -26.69
CA VAL A 177 5.61 0.47 -27.77
C VAL A 177 5.59 1.25 -29.09
N ASN A 178 5.39 2.57 -29.03
CA ASN A 178 5.37 3.46 -30.18
C ASN A 178 6.48 4.50 -30.05
N PRO A 179 7.75 4.12 -30.29
CA PRO A 179 8.81 5.11 -30.35
C PRO A 179 8.48 6.15 -31.44
N PRO A 180 8.83 7.43 -31.23
CA PRO A 180 8.62 8.46 -32.25
C PRO A 180 9.29 7.99 -33.55
N GLN A 181 8.50 7.91 -34.62
CA GLN A 181 8.97 7.54 -35.95
C GLN A 181 9.99 8.62 -36.37
N VAL A 182 11.26 8.26 -36.43
CA VAL A 182 12.30 9.14 -36.96
C VAL A 182 12.22 9.00 -38.49
N PRO A 183 12.02 10.09 -39.25
CA PRO A 183 11.86 9.99 -40.69
C PRO A 183 13.11 9.36 -41.32
N HIS A 184 12.91 8.24 -42.02
CA HIS A 184 13.94 7.47 -42.73
C HIS A 184 14.24 8.10 -44.10
N GLU A 185 14.61 9.38 -44.10
CA GLU A 185 14.86 10.18 -45.31
C GLU A 185 16.30 10.72 -45.35
N ALA A 186 16.68 11.33 -46.48
CA ALA A 186 17.93 12.05 -46.60
C ALA A 186 18.00 13.17 -45.54
N GLY A 187 19.12 13.24 -44.83
CA GLY A 187 19.31 14.12 -43.67
C GLY A 187 18.96 13.49 -42.32
N SER A 188 18.52 12.23 -42.28
CA SER A 188 18.34 11.50 -41.00
C SER A 188 19.67 11.22 -40.30
N CYS A 189 19.67 11.28 -38.97
CA CYS A 189 20.86 11.15 -38.14
C CYS A 189 20.89 9.79 -37.43
N TRP A 190 22.09 9.24 -37.26
CA TRP A 190 22.31 7.88 -36.78
C TRP A 190 23.47 7.83 -35.79
N THR A 191 23.43 6.87 -34.87
CA THR A 191 24.50 6.63 -33.90
C THR A 191 24.76 5.13 -33.77
N THR A 192 26.00 4.76 -33.43
CA THR A 192 26.34 3.39 -33.07
C THR A 192 25.93 3.09 -31.62
N LEU A 193 25.28 1.94 -31.41
CA LEU A 193 24.94 1.35 -30.12
C LEU A 193 26.03 0.37 -29.68
N LYS A 194 26.00 -0.04 -28.41
CA LYS A 194 26.92 -1.09 -27.91
C LYS A 194 26.66 -2.40 -28.65
N GLY A 195 27.63 -2.85 -29.46
CA GLY A 195 27.56 -4.08 -30.24
C GLY A 195 27.37 -3.87 -31.74
N ASP A 196 27.97 -2.82 -32.33
CA ASP A 196 28.01 -2.51 -33.77
C ASP A 196 26.66 -2.38 -34.49
N SER A 197 25.56 -2.25 -33.74
CA SER A 197 24.26 -1.88 -34.31
C SER A 197 24.16 -0.36 -34.45
N ILE A 198 23.59 0.12 -35.54
CA ILE A 198 23.31 1.54 -35.76
C ILE A 198 21.80 1.79 -35.65
N GLN A 199 21.42 2.91 -35.04
CA GLN A 199 20.02 3.28 -34.84
C GLN A 199 19.79 4.74 -35.24
N ALA A 200 18.65 5.00 -35.87
CA ALA A 200 18.19 6.35 -36.18
C ALA A 200 17.89 7.11 -34.89
N VAL A 201 18.40 8.34 -34.79
CA VAL A 201 18.23 9.23 -33.63
C VAL A 201 17.85 10.63 -34.10
N PRO A 202 17.19 11.45 -33.26
CA PRO A 202 16.92 12.84 -33.60
C PRO A 202 18.22 13.61 -33.84
N CYS A 203 18.31 14.35 -34.95
CA CYS A 203 19.46 15.20 -35.27
C CYS A 203 19.74 16.32 -34.26
N SER A 204 18.74 16.67 -33.42
CA SER A 204 18.94 17.61 -32.31
C SER A 204 19.75 17.02 -31.15
N GLY A 205 19.97 15.69 -31.14
CA GLY A 205 20.76 14.97 -30.14
C GLY A 205 22.15 14.61 -30.63
N ASN A 206 22.90 13.88 -29.80
CA ASN A 206 24.20 13.35 -30.18
C ASN A 206 24.03 12.25 -31.24
N HIS A 207 24.70 12.41 -32.38
CA HIS A 207 24.73 11.46 -33.48
C HIS A 207 26.14 11.45 -34.06
N GLN A 208 26.48 10.37 -34.74
CA GLN A 208 27.82 10.19 -35.32
C GLN A 208 27.77 10.23 -36.84
N TYR A 209 26.62 9.86 -37.41
CA TYR A 209 26.47 9.77 -38.85
C TYR A 209 25.20 10.46 -39.31
N LYS A 210 25.21 10.88 -40.57
CA LYS A 210 24.07 11.45 -41.26
C LYS A 210 23.91 10.83 -42.63
N VAL A 211 22.66 10.58 -43.01
CA VAL A 211 22.34 10.11 -44.36
C VAL A 211 22.46 11.28 -45.31
N THR A 212 23.46 11.27 -46.18
CA THR A 212 23.68 12.35 -47.15
C THR A 212 22.90 12.12 -48.44
N GLN A 213 22.75 10.86 -48.86
CA GLN A 213 22.04 10.49 -50.08
C GLN A 213 21.30 9.16 -49.95
N LEU A 214 20.27 9.02 -50.79
CA LEU A 214 19.46 7.80 -50.95
C LEU A 214 19.75 7.21 -52.34
N VAL A 215 20.17 5.96 -52.37
CA VAL A 215 20.52 5.24 -53.60
C VAL A 215 19.73 3.94 -53.70
N ASP A 216 19.59 3.41 -54.91
CA ASP A 216 18.92 2.13 -55.15
C ASP A 216 19.88 0.94 -55.03
N ASP A 217 21.20 1.18 -55.09
CA ASP A 217 22.27 0.18 -54.97
C ASP A 217 23.36 0.68 -54.02
N GLN A 218 23.84 -0.20 -53.14
CA GLN A 218 24.92 0.08 -52.19
C GLN A 218 26.19 0.56 -52.90
N ALA A 219 26.48 0.04 -54.09
CA ALA A 219 27.65 0.42 -54.88
C ALA A 219 27.62 1.88 -55.36
N ALA A 220 26.45 2.53 -55.33
CA ALA A 220 26.30 3.94 -55.68
C ALA A 220 26.55 4.89 -54.50
N CYS A 221 26.85 4.37 -53.31
CA CYS A 221 27.27 5.21 -52.18
C CYS A 221 28.64 5.86 -52.43
N PRO A 222 28.89 7.07 -51.91
CA PRO A 222 30.16 7.75 -52.11
C PRO A 222 31.25 7.05 -51.29
N ASP A 223 32.51 7.12 -51.71
CA ASP A 223 33.63 6.52 -50.96
C ASP A 223 33.78 7.05 -49.53
N ALA A 224 33.20 8.24 -49.25
CA ALA A 224 33.16 8.83 -47.92
C ALA A 224 32.11 8.20 -46.97
N SER A 225 31.23 7.33 -47.46
CA SER A 225 30.25 6.65 -46.60
C SER A 225 30.89 5.53 -45.81
N VAL A 226 30.75 5.57 -44.49
CA VAL A 226 31.30 4.57 -43.57
C VAL A 226 30.34 3.38 -43.44
N PHE A 227 29.03 3.66 -43.47
CA PHE A 227 27.97 2.67 -43.33
C PHE A 227 26.85 2.89 -44.34
N TYR A 228 26.02 1.87 -44.51
CA TYR A 228 24.81 1.93 -45.31
C TYR A 228 23.66 1.26 -44.55
N VAL A 229 22.45 1.78 -44.73
CA VAL A 229 21.23 1.23 -44.12
C VAL A 229 20.15 1.08 -45.17
N THR A 230 19.43 -0.04 -45.13
CA THR A 230 18.21 -0.20 -45.91
C THR A 230 17.06 0.49 -45.18
N LEU A 231 16.39 1.42 -45.85
CA LEU A 231 15.28 2.19 -45.30
C LEU A 231 13.95 1.54 -45.67
N ASP A 232 12.87 1.93 -45.00
CA ASP A 232 11.52 1.40 -45.25
C ASP A 232 11.02 1.65 -46.68
N SER A 233 11.58 2.65 -47.36
CA SER A 233 11.33 2.93 -48.78
C SER A 233 11.93 1.90 -49.73
N GLY A 234 12.71 0.94 -49.23
CA GLY A 234 13.50 -0.01 -50.02
C GLY A 234 14.79 0.58 -50.60
N LYS A 235 15.04 1.88 -50.39
CA LYS A 235 16.29 2.54 -50.77
C LYS A 235 17.38 2.34 -49.72
N ILE A 236 18.62 2.51 -50.14
CA ILE A 236 19.80 2.46 -49.28
C ILE A 236 20.22 3.90 -48.94
N GLY A 237 20.27 4.22 -47.64
CA GLY A 237 20.83 5.46 -47.13
C GLY A 237 22.33 5.32 -46.93
N CYS A 238 23.13 6.20 -47.52
CA CYS A 238 24.57 6.24 -47.34
C CYS A 238 24.92 7.14 -46.14
N LEU A 239 25.53 6.56 -45.10
CA LEU A 239 25.87 7.26 -43.85
C LEU A 239 27.30 7.79 -43.94
N VAL A 240 27.46 9.08 -43.70
CA VAL A 240 28.75 9.77 -43.59
C VAL A 240 28.90 10.30 -42.17
N ASP A 241 30.11 10.38 -41.65
CA ASP A 241 30.39 11.02 -40.35
C ASP A 241 29.92 12.49 -40.37
N ASP A 242 29.21 12.93 -39.32
CA ASP A 242 28.72 14.33 -39.12
C ASP A 242 29.39 15.00 -37.91
#